data_AF-A0A7Y7J0U1-F1
#
_entry.id   AF-A0A7Y7J0U1-F1
#
_cell.length_a   1.000
_cell.length_b   1.000
_cell.length_c   1.000
_cell.angle_alpha   90.00
_cell.angle_beta   90.00
_cell.angle_gamma   90.00
#
_symmetry.space_group_name_H-M   'P 1'
#
loop_
_entity.id
_entity.type
_entity.pdbx_description
1 polymer ?
#
loop_
_entity_poly.entity_id
_entity_poly.type
_entity_poly.pdbx_seq_one_letter_code
_entity_poly.pdbx_strand_id
1 'polypeptide(L)'
;MPMTIESIIERLGGADNAARLTGVGTEAIRKWRQARAIPAKHWPVILRHAGLSLADLQPDSASDPAETTMPQPQVPTPAVVCADTPPDGATAVLVLADGTSLWGRGFGAQTSPDGAAIGELCFSTGLTGYQETLTDPSFAGQIITFTFPHIGNVGANPEDDEAARVAARGLVVKQDLTEPANWRAAEGLDAWLAERGVPGI
;
A
#
# COMPACT_ATOMS: atom_id res chain seq x y z
N MET A 1 2.55 -30.72 -8.65
CA MET A 1 3.95 -30.69 -8.15
C MET A 1 4.39 -29.24 -8.22
N PRO A 2 4.95 -28.67 -7.13
CA PRO A 2 5.38 -27.27 -7.11
C PRO A 2 6.36 -27.00 -8.25
N MET A 3 6.13 -25.93 -9.02
CA MET A 3 7.05 -25.54 -10.08
C MET A 3 8.30 -24.90 -9.50
N THR A 4 9.40 -25.65 -9.55
CA THR A 4 10.74 -25.16 -9.19
C THR A 4 11.41 -24.51 -10.41
N ILE A 5 12.45 -23.70 -10.19
CA ILE A 5 13.25 -23.15 -11.29
C ILE A 5 13.85 -24.24 -12.17
N GLU A 6 14.16 -25.42 -11.61
CA GLU A 6 14.62 -26.55 -12.42
C GLU A 6 13.52 -27.05 -13.36
N SER A 7 12.28 -27.18 -12.89
CA SER A 7 11.16 -27.57 -13.76
C SER A 7 10.88 -26.56 -14.88
N ILE A 8 11.11 -25.27 -14.61
CA ILE A 8 10.99 -24.20 -15.61
C ILE A 8 12.12 -24.31 -16.65
N ILE A 9 13.36 -24.52 -16.21
CA ILE A 9 14.51 -24.66 -17.12
C ILE A 9 14.41 -25.93 -17.95
N GLU A 10 13.93 -27.03 -17.39
CA GLU A 10 13.63 -28.27 -18.12
C GLU A 10 12.54 -28.06 -19.18
N ARG A 11 11.45 -27.38 -18.84
CA ARG A 11 10.39 -27.01 -19.80
C ARG A 11 10.90 -26.10 -20.92
N LEU A 12 11.87 -25.25 -20.63
CA LEU A 12 12.56 -24.44 -21.62
C LEU A 12 13.55 -25.24 -22.47
N GLY A 13 13.68 -26.56 -22.30
CA GLY A 13 14.60 -27.41 -23.06
C GLY A 13 16.04 -27.36 -22.57
N GLY A 14 16.26 -27.04 -21.30
CA GLY A 14 17.56 -27.03 -20.65
C GLY A 14 18.22 -25.65 -20.57
N ALA A 15 19.34 -25.58 -19.84
CA ALA A 15 20.00 -24.32 -19.49
C ALA A 15 20.53 -23.55 -20.70
N ASP A 16 21.03 -24.24 -21.73
CA ASP A 16 21.55 -23.61 -22.95
C ASP A 16 20.43 -22.97 -23.77
N ASN A 17 19.28 -23.64 -23.87
CA ASN A 17 18.13 -23.09 -24.58
C ASN A 17 17.48 -21.94 -23.79
N ALA A 18 17.40 -22.06 -22.46
CA ALA A 18 16.94 -20.96 -21.59
C ALA A 18 17.84 -19.71 -21.72
N ALA A 19 19.16 -19.89 -21.73
CA ALA A 19 20.15 -18.83 -21.96
C ALA A 19 19.93 -18.15 -23.31
N ARG A 20 19.82 -18.94 -24.39
CA ARG A 20 19.54 -18.46 -25.75
C ARG A 20 18.24 -17.67 -25.85
N LEU A 21 17.16 -18.18 -25.25
CA LEU A 21 15.84 -17.55 -25.31
C LEU A 21 15.81 -16.22 -24.55
N THR A 22 16.44 -16.18 -23.37
CA THR A 22 16.43 -14.99 -22.50
C THR A 22 17.53 -13.98 -22.83
N GLY A 23 18.42 -14.29 -23.78
CA GLY A 23 19.51 -13.43 -24.21
C GLY A 23 20.64 -13.27 -23.17
N VAL A 24 20.77 -14.22 -22.24
CA VAL A 24 21.80 -14.22 -21.18
C VAL A 24 22.77 -15.38 -21.38
N GLY A 25 23.95 -15.30 -20.75
CA GLY A 25 24.89 -16.42 -20.72
C GLY A 25 24.43 -17.57 -19.81
N THR A 26 24.94 -18.78 -20.03
CA THR A 26 24.64 -19.98 -19.23
C THR A 26 25.01 -19.81 -17.74
N GLU A 27 26.03 -19.01 -17.44
CA GLU A 27 26.39 -18.61 -16.08
C GLU A 27 25.29 -17.81 -15.36
N ALA A 28 24.50 -17.01 -16.08
CA ALA A 28 23.36 -16.32 -15.48
C ALA A 28 22.25 -17.30 -15.09
N ILE A 29 21.99 -18.32 -15.92
CA ILE A 29 21.06 -19.40 -15.61
C ILE A 29 21.53 -20.19 -14.38
N ARG A 30 22.83 -20.47 -14.27
CA ARG A 30 23.43 -21.10 -13.07
C ARG A 30 23.19 -20.27 -11.81
N LYS A 31 23.34 -18.94 -11.90
CA LYS A 31 23.05 -18.03 -10.77
C LYS A 31 21.57 -18.02 -10.39
N TRP A 32 20.65 -18.11 -11.36
CA TRP A 32 19.21 -18.17 -11.07
C TRP A 32 18.84 -19.46 -10.33
N ARG A 33 19.45 -20.59 -10.72
CA ARG A 33 19.31 -21.86 -9.99
C ARG A 33 19.77 -21.74 -8.55
N GLN A 34 20.96 -21.18 -8.32
CA GLN A 34 21.53 -20.99 -6.98
C GLN A 34 20.70 -20.04 -6.12
N ALA A 35 20.25 -18.93 -6.70
CA ALA A 35 19.47 -17.91 -6.00
C ALA A 35 18.00 -18.29 -5.81
N ARG A 36 17.53 -19.38 -6.44
CA ARG A 36 16.12 -19.74 -6.54
C ARG A 36 15.23 -18.57 -6.99
N ALA A 37 15.75 -17.68 -7.85
CA ALA A 37 15.03 -16.52 -8.37
C ALA A 37 15.39 -16.18 -9.81
N ILE A 38 14.39 -15.76 -10.59
CA ILE A 38 14.56 -15.25 -11.96
C ILE A 38 14.25 -13.74 -11.96
N PRO A 39 15.15 -12.88 -12.46
CA PRO A 39 14.91 -11.44 -12.51
C PRO A 39 13.66 -11.10 -13.34
N ALA A 40 12.88 -10.12 -12.84
CA ALA A 40 11.60 -9.68 -13.40
C ALA A 40 11.59 -9.54 -14.94
N LYS A 41 12.65 -8.94 -15.49
CA LYS A 41 12.80 -8.66 -16.93
C LYS A 41 12.79 -9.89 -17.85
N HIS A 42 13.05 -11.09 -17.33
CA HIS A 42 13.11 -12.31 -18.14
C HIS A 42 11.81 -13.12 -18.13
N TRP A 43 10.89 -12.85 -17.20
CA TRP A 43 9.61 -13.56 -17.11
C TRP A 43 8.75 -13.47 -18.37
N PRO A 44 8.60 -12.32 -19.06
CA PRO A 44 7.79 -12.26 -20.28
C PRO A 44 8.22 -13.24 -21.38
N VAL A 45 9.53 -13.46 -21.50
CA VAL A 45 10.12 -14.39 -22.49
C VAL A 45 9.94 -15.83 -22.05
N ILE A 46 10.14 -16.10 -20.76
CA ILE A 46 10.01 -17.43 -20.16
C ILE A 46 8.56 -17.92 -20.27
N LEU A 47 7.59 -17.09 -19.90
CA LEU A 47 6.16 -17.45 -19.97
C LEU A 47 5.74 -17.81 -21.41
N ARG A 48 6.24 -17.05 -22.39
CA ARG A 48 5.95 -17.28 -23.80
C ARG A 48 6.43 -18.65 -24.31
N HIS A 49 7.56 -19.15 -23.81
CA HIS A 49 8.21 -20.36 -24.35
C HIS A 49 8.02 -21.60 -23.46
N ALA A 50 7.86 -21.41 -22.16
CA ALA A 50 7.64 -22.50 -21.21
C ALA A 50 6.17 -22.95 -21.14
N GLY A 51 5.25 -22.25 -21.85
CA GLY A 51 3.83 -22.60 -21.88
C GLY A 51 3.15 -22.51 -20.51
N LEU A 52 3.63 -21.60 -19.66
CA LEU A 52 3.14 -21.44 -18.28
C LEU A 52 1.89 -20.57 -18.28
N SER A 53 0.86 -21.02 -17.58
CA SER A 53 -0.32 -20.20 -17.26
C SER A 53 -0.10 -19.42 -15.95
N LEU A 54 -0.89 -18.38 -15.72
CA LEU A 54 -0.83 -17.58 -14.48
C LEU A 54 -1.09 -18.44 -13.23
N ALA A 55 -1.89 -19.51 -13.37
CA ALA A 55 -2.19 -20.46 -12.31
C ALA A 55 -0.98 -21.33 -11.91
N ASP A 56 -0.04 -21.53 -12.84
CA ASP A 56 1.17 -22.32 -12.57
C ASP A 56 2.20 -21.49 -11.75
N LEU A 57 2.10 -20.15 -11.77
CA LEU A 57 3.04 -19.25 -11.08
C LEU A 57 2.63 -18.91 -9.64
N GLN A 58 1.49 -19.42 -9.15
CA GLN A 58 1.14 -19.25 -7.75
C GLN A 58 2.08 -20.09 -6.89
N PRO A 59 2.79 -19.51 -5.91
CA PRO A 59 3.61 -20.30 -5.00
C PRO A 59 2.72 -21.25 -4.19
N ASP A 60 3.11 -22.52 -4.09
CA ASP A 60 2.48 -23.48 -3.20
C ASP A 60 2.63 -23.00 -1.75
N SER A 61 1.52 -22.95 -1.02
CA SER A 61 1.43 -22.70 0.43
C SER A 61 1.89 -23.91 1.25
N ALA A 62 3.03 -24.51 0.89
CA ALA A 62 3.58 -25.71 1.54
C ALA A 62 5.10 -25.64 1.72
N SER A 63 5.47 -25.23 2.95
CA SER A 63 6.73 -25.50 3.68
C SER A 63 8.07 -25.30 2.95
N ASP A 64 8.66 -24.12 3.11
CA ASP A 64 10.08 -23.85 2.84
C ASP A 64 11.00 -24.60 3.85
N PRO A 65 12.05 -25.31 3.40
CA PRO A 65 13.06 -25.87 4.29
C PRO A 65 14.09 -24.79 4.65
N ALA A 66 14.21 -24.52 5.94
CA ALA A 66 15.17 -23.62 6.57
C ALA A 66 15.12 -22.17 6.07
N GLU A 67 13.94 -21.58 6.05
CA GLU A 67 13.82 -20.21 6.53
C GLU A 67 14.42 -20.19 7.93
N THR A 68 15.45 -19.39 8.15
CA THR A 68 15.63 -18.85 9.50
C THR A 68 14.33 -18.14 9.77
N THR A 69 13.45 -18.78 10.53
CA THR A 69 12.30 -18.13 11.12
C THR A 69 12.90 -17.02 11.94
N MET A 70 13.03 -15.83 11.34
CA MET A 70 12.89 -14.62 12.13
C MET A 70 11.58 -14.89 12.87
N PRO A 71 11.59 -14.96 14.21
CA PRO A 71 10.32 -15.07 14.92
C PRO A 71 9.49 -13.97 14.31
N GLN A 72 8.40 -14.35 13.63
CA GLN A 72 7.37 -13.38 13.36
C GLN A 72 7.16 -12.76 14.73
N PRO A 73 7.30 -11.43 14.89
CA PRO A 73 6.77 -10.84 16.09
C PRO A 73 5.36 -11.42 16.13
N GLN A 74 5.07 -12.18 17.18
CA GLN A 74 3.71 -12.35 17.60
C GLN A 74 3.33 -10.91 17.88
N VAL A 75 2.84 -10.20 16.85
CA VAL A 75 2.11 -8.98 17.03
C VAL A 75 0.99 -9.52 17.89
N PRO A 76 0.97 -9.25 19.21
CA PRO A 76 -0.24 -9.56 19.95
C PRO A 76 -1.31 -8.88 19.12
N THR A 77 -2.30 -9.63 18.60
CA THR A 77 -3.53 -8.98 18.16
C THR A 77 -3.88 -8.14 19.36
N PRO A 78 -3.73 -6.80 19.32
CA PRO A 78 -4.31 -6.04 20.40
C PRO A 78 -5.76 -6.48 20.29
N ALA A 79 -6.33 -6.99 21.37
CA ALA A 79 -7.77 -6.96 21.47
C ALA A 79 -8.10 -5.46 21.39
N VAL A 80 -8.21 -4.93 20.16
CA VAL A 80 -8.76 -3.63 19.91
C VAL A 80 -10.19 -3.85 20.29
N VAL A 81 -10.50 -3.46 21.53
CA VAL A 81 -11.82 -3.62 22.09
C VAL A 81 -12.69 -2.76 21.21
N CYS A 82 -13.51 -3.40 20.37
CA CYS A 82 -14.54 -2.71 19.61
C CYS A 82 -15.51 -2.14 20.65
N ALA A 83 -15.33 -0.88 21.00
CA ALA A 83 -16.34 -0.16 21.74
C ALA A 83 -17.43 0.19 20.71
N ASP A 84 -18.57 -0.48 20.79
CA ASP A 84 -19.75 -0.13 19.97
C ASP A 84 -20.28 1.28 20.33
N THR A 85 -19.84 1.83 21.45
CA THR A 85 -20.22 3.16 21.94
C THR A 85 -19.10 4.17 21.69
N PRO A 86 -19.39 5.33 21.08
CA PRO A 86 -18.42 6.41 20.93
C PRO A 86 -17.92 6.89 22.29
N PRO A 87 -16.60 7.01 22.51
CA PRO A 87 -16.06 7.65 23.71
C PRO A 87 -16.32 9.16 23.69
N ASP A 88 -16.26 9.79 24.86
CA ASP A 88 -16.49 11.23 25.01
C ASP A 88 -15.56 12.05 24.10
N GLY A 89 -16.15 12.92 23.29
CA GLY A 89 -15.43 13.80 22.37
C GLY A 89 -15.08 13.18 21.00
N ALA A 90 -15.41 11.91 20.76
CA ALA A 90 -15.30 11.32 19.43
C ALA A 90 -16.37 11.89 18.49
N THR A 91 -15.96 12.29 17.30
CA THR A 91 -16.85 12.83 16.25
C THR A 91 -16.75 12.05 14.93
N ALA A 92 -15.81 11.09 14.85
CA ALA A 92 -15.65 10.19 13.71
C ALA A 92 -15.24 8.78 14.16
N VAL A 93 -15.45 7.82 13.27
CA VAL A 93 -15.02 6.43 13.43
C VAL A 93 -14.49 5.88 12.12
N LEU A 94 -13.34 5.20 12.20
CA LEU A 94 -12.81 4.36 11.13
C LEU A 94 -13.20 2.91 11.42
N VAL A 95 -13.96 2.31 10.51
CA VAL A 95 -14.42 0.92 10.63
C VAL A 95 -13.70 0.07 9.60
N LEU A 96 -13.02 -0.99 10.06
CA LEU A 96 -12.31 -1.93 9.20
C LEU A 96 -13.20 -3.11 8.81
N ALA A 97 -12.82 -3.81 7.74
CA ALA A 97 -13.58 -4.95 7.21
C ALA A 97 -13.70 -6.14 8.19
N ASP A 98 -12.80 -6.24 9.19
CA ASP A 98 -12.84 -7.25 10.25
C ASP A 98 -13.76 -6.87 11.43
N GLY A 99 -14.40 -5.70 11.37
CA GLY A 99 -15.27 -5.15 12.42
C GLY A 99 -14.54 -4.29 13.45
N THR A 100 -13.22 -4.10 13.32
CA THR A 100 -12.47 -3.19 14.19
C THR A 100 -12.98 -1.76 14.02
N SER A 101 -13.32 -1.12 15.13
CA SER A 101 -13.77 0.28 15.17
C SER A 101 -12.74 1.15 15.90
N LEU A 102 -12.25 2.18 15.22
CA LEU A 102 -11.28 3.14 15.74
C LEU A 102 -11.94 4.52 15.83
N TRP A 103 -12.25 4.94 17.05
CA TRP A 103 -12.87 6.24 17.31
C TRP A 103 -11.84 7.36 17.33
N GLY A 104 -12.22 8.52 16.80
CA GLY A 104 -11.36 9.70 16.71
C GLY A 104 -12.16 10.99 16.55
N ARG A 105 -11.44 12.07 16.23
CA ARG A 105 -12.04 13.38 15.94
C ARG A 105 -12.00 13.62 14.45
N GLY A 106 -13.18 13.73 13.86
CA GLY A 106 -13.32 14.05 12.45
C GLY A 106 -12.89 15.47 12.14
N PHE A 107 -12.26 15.62 10.98
CA PHE A 107 -11.93 16.90 10.34
C PHE A 107 -12.15 16.76 8.83
N GLY A 108 -11.98 17.83 8.07
CA GLY A 108 -12.28 17.88 6.64
C GLY A 108 -13.79 17.84 6.38
N ALA A 109 -14.18 17.15 5.31
CA ALA A 109 -15.57 17.08 4.92
C ALA A 109 -16.40 16.20 5.86
N GLN A 110 -17.59 16.69 6.23
CA GLN A 110 -18.54 15.90 6.99
C GLN A 110 -19.17 14.81 6.11
N THR A 111 -19.20 13.56 6.61
CA THR A 111 -19.88 12.45 5.93
C THR A 111 -21.28 12.23 6.53
N SER A 112 -22.22 11.87 5.66
CA SER A 112 -23.54 11.38 6.06
C SER A 112 -23.47 9.87 6.31
N PRO A 113 -24.34 9.27 7.14
CA PRO A 113 -24.42 7.81 7.31
C PRO A 113 -24.54 7.04 5.98
N ASP A 114 -25.27 7.60 5.01
CA ASP A 114 -25.47 7.00 3.68
C ASP A 114 -24.34 7.36 2.69
N GLY A 115 -23.37 8.17 3.12
CA GLY A 115 -22.31 8.76 2.30
C GLY A 115 -20.92 8.61 2.91
N ALA A 116 -20.68 7.53 3.67
CA ALA A 116 -19.36 7.24 4.22
C ALA A 116 -18.31 7.10 3.11
N ALA A 117 -17.09 7.60 3.37
CA ALA A 117 -15.96 7.36 2.49
C ALA A 117 -15.54 5.89 2.61
N ILE A 118 -15.81 5.12 1.57
CA ILE A 118 -15.41 3.71 1.46
C ILE A 118 -14.19 3.63 0.54
N GLY A 119 -13.15 2.93 1.02
CA GLY A 119 -11.93 2.72 0.27
C GLY A 119 -11.04 1.66 0.91
N GLU A 120 -10.01 1.25 0.18
CA GLU A 120 -8.92 0.42 0.73
C GLU A 120 -8.09 1.25 1.69
N LEU A 121 -7.88 0.78 2.92
CA LEU A 121 -7.00 1.45 3.87
C LEU A 121 -5.54 1.11 3.53
N CYS A 122 -4.77 2.12 3.15
CA CYS A 122 -3.34 2.00 2.89
C CYS A 122 -2.54 2.87 3.85
N PHE A 123 -1.27 2.54 4.07
CA PHE A 123 -0.36 3.38 4.84
C PHE A 123 0.77 3.92 3.98
N SER A 124 1.16 5.17 4.24
CA SER A 124 2.31 5.82 3.61
C SER A 124 3.39 6.11 4.66
N THR A 125 4.63 5.75 4.33
CA THR A 125 5.82 6.08 5.13
C THR A 125 6.43 7.43 4.75
N GLY A 126 5.78 8.19 3.86
CA GLY A 126 6.16 9.56 3.56
C GLY A 126 6.10 10.42 4.82
N LEU A 127 7.21 11.11 5.13
CA LEU A 127 7.28 12.03 6.27
C LEU A 127 6.78 13.44 5.91
N THR A 128 6.82 13.77 4.62
CA THR A 128 6.45 15.06 4.04
C THR A 128 5.72 14.82 2.72
N GLY A 129 5.15 15.87 2.14
CA GLY A 129 4.48 15.78 0.84
C GLY A 129 3.10 15.14 0.93
N TYR A 130 2.37 15.42 2.02
CA TYR A 130 1.04 14.83 2.22
C TYR A 130 0.02 15.34 1.20
N GLN A 131 0.17 16.57 0.71
CA GLN A 131 -0.75 17.15 -0.26
C GLN A 131 -0.58 16.50 -1.64
N GLU A 132 0.67 16.38 -2.09
CA GLU A 132 1.07 15.68 -3.29
C GLU A 132 0.57 14.23 -3.25
N THR A 133 0.76 13.56 -2.10
CA THR A 133 0.29 12.18 -1.88
C THR A 133 -1.24 12.09 -1.97
N LEU A 134 -1.99 13.04 -1.41
CA LEU A 134 -3.46 13.05 -1.44
C LEU A 134 -4.00 13.29 -2.86
N THR A 135 -3.30 14.08 -3.66
CA THR A 135 -3.67 14.44 -5.03
C THR A 135 -3.13 13.48 -6.09
N ASP A 136 -2.18 12.61 -5.76
CA ASP A 136 -1.63 11.61 -6.68
C ASP A 136 -2.72 10.62 -7.14
N PRO A 137 -3.02 10.53 -8.45
CA PRO A 137 -4.02 9.62 -9.01
C PRO A 137 -3.85 8.14 -8.64
N SER A 138 -2.64 7.73 -8.24
CA SER A 138 -2.31 6.36 -7.82
C SER A 138 -3.05 5.92 -6.55
N PHE A 139 -3.50 6.88 -5.71
CA PHE A 139 -4.27 6.61 -4.48
C PHE A 139 -5.79 6.63 -4.70
N ALA A 140 -6.25 6.61 -5.95
CA ALA A 140 -7.68 6.59 -6.27
C ALA A 140 -8.39 5.41 -5.59
N GLY A 141 -9.44 5.72 -4.81
CA GLY A 141 -10.22 4.70 -4.09
C GLY A 141 -9.61 4.24 -2.76
N GLN A 142 -8.52 4.87 -2.31
CA GLN A 142 -7.83 4.52 -1.07
C GLN A 142 -8.05 5.57 0.02
N ILE A 143 -8.06 5.13 1.28
CA ILE A 143 -7.98 5.98 2.47
C ILE A 143 -6.53 5.91 2.95
N ILE A 144 -5.88 7.05 3.08
CA ILE A 144 -4.44 7.12 3.36
C ILE A 144 -4.20 7.33 4.85
N THR A 145 -3.41 6.45 5.45
CA THR A 145 -2.89 6.62 6.82
C THR A 145 -1.41 6.99 6.75
N PHE A 146 -1.02 8.17 7.24
CA PHE A 146 0.40 8.51 7.33
C PHE A 146 1.01 7.92 8.61
N THR A 147 2.21 7.36 8.51
CA THR A 147 2.95 6.92 9.70
C THR A 147 3.55 8.09 10.46
N PHE A 148 3.79 9.23 9.80
CA PHE A 148 4.25 10.44 10.47
C PHE A 148 3.09 11.11 11.22
N PRO A 149 3.24 11.43 12.52
CA PRO A 149 2.09 11.86 13.33
C PRO A 149 1.61 13.29 13.04
N HIS A 150 2.50 14.21 12.66
CA HIS A 150 2.19 15.64 12.50
C HIS A 150 1.90 16.00 11.04
N ILE A 151 0.75 15.57 10.54
CA ILE A 151 0.26 15.94 9.21
C ILE A 151 -0.49 17.28 9.27
N GLY A 152 -0.38 18.10 8.22
CA GLY A 152 -1.00 19.42 8.14
C GLY A 152 -0.16 20.59 8.66
N ASN A 153 1.02 20.32 9.21
CA ASN A 153 1.91 21.33 9.81
C ASN A 153 2.41 22.41 8.84
N VAL A 154 2.40 22.15 7.53
CA VAL A 154 2.79 23.12 6.49
C VAL A 154 1.60 23.71 5.72
N GLY A 155 0.37 23.40 6.13
CA GLY A 155 -0.86 23.85 5.46
C GLY A 155 -1.05 23.19 4.10
N ALA A 156 -1.80 23.86 3.23
CA ALA A 156 -1.94 23.50 1.83
C ALA A 156 -1.71 24.72 0.92
N ASN A 157 -1.29 24.47 -0.32
CA ASN A 157 -1.05 25.49 -1.33
C ASN A 157 -1.30 24.96 -2.76
N PRO A 158 -1.67 25.80 -3.73
CA PRO A 158 -1.99 25.33 -5.09
C PRO A 158 -0.81 24.69 -5.85
N GLU A 159 0.44 24.97 -5.46
CA GLU A 159 1.60 24.48 -6.19
C GLU A 159 1.97 23.02 -5.87
N ASP A 160 1.47 22.48 -4.75
CA ASP A 160 1.71 21.10 -4.32
C ASP A 160 0.54 20.16 -4.72
N ASP A 161 -0.36 20.58 -5.62
CA ASP A 161 -1.40 19.73 -6.23
C ASP A 161 -0.83 18.96 -7.45
N GLU A 162 -0.62 17.65 -7.32
CA GLU A 162 -0.15 16.76 -8.42
C GLU A 162 -1.25 16.48 -9.46
N ALA A 163 -2.51 16.69 -9.07
CA ALA A 163 -3.65 16.59 -9.96
C ALA A 163 -4.73 17.61 -9.57
N ALA A 164 -5.62 17.91 -10.52
CA ALA A 164 -6.71 18.87 -10.32
C ALA A 164 -7.76 18.45 -9.28
N ARG A 165 -7.71 17.20 -8.79
CA ARG A 165 -8.63 16.66 -7.79
C ARG A 165 -7.86 15.79 -6.82
N VAL A 166 -8.31 15.77 -5.58
CA VAL A 166 -7.86 14.78 -4.59
C VAL A 166 -8.29 13.39 -5.07
N ALA A 167 -7.34 12.47 -5.16
CA ALA A 167 -7.59 11.09 -5.57
C ALA A 167 -7.98 10.22 -4.36
N ALA A 168 -7.37 10.51 -3.20
CA ALA A 168 -7.66 9.83 -1.96
C ALA A 168 -9.12 10.04 -1.52
N ARG A 169 -9.70 9.00 -0.91
CA ARG A 169 -11.07 8.98 -0.38
C ARG A 169 -11.16 9.51 1.04
N GLY A 170 -10.06 9.52 1.77
CA GLY A 170 -10.00 10.00 3.13
C GLY A 170 -8.58 10.02 3.66
N LEU A 171 -8.40 10.68 4.80
CA LEU A 171 -7.13 10.83 5.48
C LEU A 171 -7.23 10.33 6.93
N VAL A 172 -6.24 9.58 7.38
CA VAL A 172 -6.12 9.12 8.77
C VAL A 172 -4.80 9.64 9.33
N VAL A 173 -4.87 10.35 10.46
CA VAL A 173 -3.71 10.93 11.15
C VAL A 173 -3.66 10.50 12.61
N LYS A 174 -2.49 10.66 13.23
CA LYS A 174 -2.30 10.27 14.63
C LYS A 174 -2.54 11.42 15.62
N GLN A 175 -2.25 12.65 15.21
CA GLN A 175 -2.36 13.85 16.03
C GLN A 175 -3.36 14.82 15.40
N ASP A 176 -3.96 15.67 16.23
CA ASP A 176 -4.79 16.75 15.74
C ASP A 176 -4.00 17.65 14.80
N LEU A 177 -4.70 18.22 13.82
CA LEU A 177 -4.14 19.24 12.96
C LEU A 177 -3.72 20.45 13.79
N THR A 178 -2.54 20.97 13.50
CA THR A 178 -2.04 22.22 14.08
C THR A 178 -2.28 23.37 13.12
N GLU A 179 -2.23 24.59 13.62
CA GLU A 179 -2.10 25.77 12.75
C GLU A 179 -0.87 25.61 11.83
N PRO A 180 -1.00 25.92 10.54
CA PRO A 180 0.08 25.73 9.59
C PRO A 180 1.20 26.77 9.81
N ALA A 181 2.44 26.32 9.74
CA ALA A 181 3.63 27.16 9.93
C ALA A 181 4.60 26.99 8.76
N ASN A 182 4.20 27.48 7.58
CA ASN A 182 5.04 27.50 6.39
C ASN A 182 4.79 28.81 5.60
N TRP A 183 5.85 29.40 5.05
CA TRP A 183 5.74 30.63 4.26
C TRP A 183 4.93 30.46 2.97
N ARG A 184 4.77 29.21 2.49
CA ARG A 184 3.93 28.84 1.34
C ARG A 184 2.48 28.54 1.70
N ALA A 185 2.15 28.41 2.98
CA ALA A 185 0.80 28.00 3.39
C ALA A 185 -0.23 29.05 2.94
N ALA A 186 -1.17 28.65 2.08
CA ALA A 186 -2.29 29.49 1.67
C ALA A 186 -3.52 29.26 2.56
N GLU A 187 -3.70 28.03 3.05
CA GLU A 187 -4.82 27.63 3.90
C GLU A 187 -4.43 26.45 4.83
N GLY A 188 -5.29 26.16 5.80
CA GLY A 188 -5.13 25.00 6.68
C GLY A 188 -5.60 23.71 6.01
N LEU A 189 -5.00 22.57 6.38
CA LEU A 189 -5.33 21.27 5.80
C LEU A 189 -6.81 20.88 6.00
N ASP A 190 -7.39 21.24 7.15
CA ASP A 190 -8.80 20.98 7.46
C ASP A 190 -9.74 21.63 6.43
N ALA A 191 -9.58 22.94 6.24
CA ALA A 191 -10.35 23.71 5.26
C ALA A 191 -10.16 23.17 3.83
N TRP A 192 -8.90 22.90 3.46
CA TRP A 192 -8.55 22.39 2.13
C TRP A 192 -9.26 21.05 1.83
N LEU A 193 -9.29 20.13 2.81
CA LEU A 193 -9.99 18.84 2.70
C LEU A 193 -11.51 19.02 2.64
N ALA A 194 -12.06 19.92 3.47
CA ALA A 194 -13.50 20.20 3.50
C ALA A 194 -14.00 20.75 2.16
N GLU A 195 -13.29 21.70 1.56
CA GLU A 195 -13.60 22.25 0.24
C GLU A 195 -13.58 21.20 -0.87
N ARG A 196 -12.74 20.17 -0.72
CA ARG A 196 -12.57 19.07 -1.67
C ARG A 196 -13.48 17.87 -1.38
N GLY A 197 -14.30 17.93 -0.34
CA GLY A 197 -15.22 16.85 0.00
C GLY A 197 -14.54 15.59 0.54
N VAL A 198 -13.35 15.73 1.16
CA VAL A 198 -12.56 14.61 1.67
C VAL A 198 -12.60 14.60 3.20
N PRO A 199 -13.08 13.51 3.83
CA PRO A 199 -13.09 13.38 5.28
C PRO A 199 -11.73 12.98 5.85
N GLY A 200 -11.47 13.41 7.08
CA GLY A 200 -10.32 13.00 7.88
C GLY A 200 -10.69 12.53 9.28
N ILE A 201 -9.83 11.71 9.89
CA ILE A 201 -9.91 11.23 11.29
C ILE A 201 -8.55 11.19 11.97
#